data_AF-A0A183UYQ5-F1
#
_entry.id   AF-A0A183UYQ5-F1
#
_cell.length_a   1.000
_cell.length_b   1.000
_cell.length_c   1.000
_cell.angle_alpha   90.00
_cell.angle_beta   90.00
_cell.angle_gamma   90.00
#
_symmetry.space_group_name_H-M   'P 1'
#
loop_
_entity.id
_entity.type
_entity.pdbx_description
1 polymer ?
#
loop_
_entity_poly.entity_id
_entity_poly.type
_entity_poly.pdbx_seq_one_letter_code
_entity_poly.pdbx_strand_id
1 'polypeptide(L)'
;MNKLRLPQKRRVFPLWIEIWLSVSTILCTLDVVYTMLRPITLRGGQLGTLYELWNVYSDVDLRYADKNDVVTMATGRVMIIEIIMNIAALIMARRDSRHAVLTAFTSSAFVFWKTLLYMVMYIKPPPG
;
A
#
# COMPACT_ATOMS: atom_id res chain seq x y z
N MET A 1 -19.99 46.41 9.89
CA MET A 1 -20.35 44.99 9.95
C MET A 1 -19.05 44.17 9.91
N ASN A 2 -18.50 43.78 11.07
CA ASN A 2 -17.25 43.03 11.16
C ASN A 2 -17.50 41.57 10.77
N LYS A 3 -16.86 41.10 9.69
CA LYS A 3 -16.83 39.67 9.36
C LYS A 3 -15.98 38.95 10.41
N LEU A 4 -16.64 38.27 11.35
CA LEU A 4 -16.01 37.26 12.20
C LEU A 4 -15.42 36.17 11.27
N ARG A 5 -14.11 36.22 11.03
CA ARG A 5 -13.39 35.10 10.41
C ARG A 5 -13.37 33.98 11.44
N LEU A 6 -14.18 32.95 11.23
CA LEU A 6 -14.07 31.70 11.98
C LEU A 6 -12.62 31.20 11.89
N PRO A 7 -12.04 30.68 13.00
CA PRO A 7 -10.70 30.14 12.97
C PRO A 7 -10.65 28.99 11.96
N GLN A 8 -9.90 29.19 10.87
CA GLN A 8 -9.71 28.18 9.85
C GLN A 8 -8.97 27.00 10.50
N LYS A 9 -9.68 25.89 10.72
CA LYS A 9 -9.06 24.67 11.28
C LYS A 9 -7.94 24.25 10.34
N ARG A 10 -6.69 24.42 10.78
CA ARG A 10 -5.52 23.97 10.02
C ARG A 10 -5.54 22.45 10.02
N ARG A 11 -5.65 21.85 8.84
CA ARG A 11 -5.46 20.42 8.69
C ARG A 11 -4.01 20.09 9.02
N VAL A 12 -3.79 18.95 9.69
CA VAL A 12 -2.44 18.46 9.95
C VAL A 12 -1.73 18.14 8.64
N PHE A 13 -2.47 17.62 7.66
CA PHE A 13 -1.98 17.34 6.32
C PHE A 13 -2.66 18.22 5.28
N PRO A 14 -1.96 18.51 4.16
CA PRO A 14 -2.64 18.86 2.91
C PRO A 14 -3.64 17.77 2.54
N LEU A 15 -4.82 18.16 2.01
CA LEU A 15 -5.88 17.23 1.63
C LEU A 15 -5.38 16.13 0.67
N TRP A 16 -4.45 16.44 -0.23
CA TRP A 16 -3.91 15.46 -1.17
C TRP A 16 -3.16 14.32 -0.47
N ILE A 17 -2.49 14.58 0.67
CA ILE A 17 -1.81 13.54 1.46
C ILE A 17 -2.83 12.64 2.15
N GLU A 18 -3.90 13.21 2.70
CA GLU A 18 -5.00 12.43 3.30
C GLU A 18 -5.63 11.48 2.27
N ILE A 19 -5.89 12.00 1.07
CA ILE A 19 -6.41 11.21 -0.05
C ILE A 19 -5.39 10.13 -0.43
N TRP A 20 -4.12 10.49 -0.60
CA TRP A 20 -3.06 9.56 -0.99
C TRP A 20 -2.90 8.41 0.01
N LEU A 21 -2.81 8.70 1.31
CA LEU A 21 -2.71 7.67 2.35
C LEU A 21 -3.96 6.77 2.37
N SER A 22 -5.15 7.33 2.15
CA SER A 22 -6.40 6.56 2.11
C SER A 22 -6.43 5.62 0.91
N VAL A 23 -6.11 6.12 -0.29
CA VAL A 23 -6.04 5.32 -1.52
C VAL A 23 -4.96 4.25 -1.41
N SER A 24 -3.77 4.61 -0.92
CA SER A 24 -2.66 3.67 -0.73
C SER A 24 -3.03 2.54 0.22
N THR A 25 -3.74 2.84 1.30
CA THR A 25 -4.25 1.82 2.24
C THR A 25 -5.16 0.82 1.53
N ILE A 26 -6.08 1.29 0.69
CA ILE A 26 -7.00 0.42 -0.06
C ILE A 26 -6.24 -0.45 -1.05
N LEU A 27 -5.39 0.16 -1.88
CA LEU A 27 -4.62 -0.57 -2.90
C LEU A 27 -3.69 -1.61 -2.29
N CYS A 28 -2.95 -1.25 -1.24
CA CYS A 28 -2.06 -2.18 -0.56
C CYS A 28 -2.83 -3.32 0.11
N THR A 29 -4.02 -3.05 0.65
CA THR A 29 -4.87 -4.11 1.22
C THR A 29 -5.29 -5.11 0.15
N LEU A 30 -5.73 -4.62 -1.01
CA LEU A 30 -6.07 -5.48 -2.14
C LEU A 30 -4.84 -6.27 -2.61
N ASP A 31 -3.65 -5.66 -2.64
CA ASP A 31 -2.42 -6.32 -3.04
C ASP A 31 -1.98 -7.43 -2.06
N VAL A 32 -2.10 -7.18 -0.76
CA VAL A 32 -1.85 -8.18 0.28
C VAL A 32 -2.83 -9.34 0.15
N VAL A 33 -4.13 -9.06 -0.03
CA VAL A 33 -5.13 -10.12 -0.21
C VAL A 33 -4.85 -10.92 -1.48
N TYR A 34 -4.54 -10.26 -2.59
CA TYR A 34 -4.17 -10.91 -3.83
C TYR A 34 -2.99 -11.86 -3.64
N THR A 35 -1.90 -11.37 -3.06
CA THR A 35 -0.64 -12.11 -2.94
C THR A 35 -0.67 -13.22 -1.87
N MET A 36 -1.39 -13.02 -0.77
CA MET A 36 -1.48 -13.98 0.35
C MET A 36 -2.51 -15.08 0.14
N LEU A 37 -3.57 -14.84 -0.63
CA LEU A 37 -4.63 -15.83 -0.86
C LEU A 37 -4.44 -16.62 -2.16
N ARG A 38 -3.29 -16.53 -2.84
CA ARG A 38 -3.00 -17.41 -3.97
C ARG A 38 -3.02 -18.88 -3.52
N PRO A 39 -3.61 -19.80 -4.30
CA PRO A 39 -4.07 -19.64 -5.69
C PRO A 39 -5.54 -19.17 -5.83
N ILE A 40 -6.27 -18.90 -4.75
CA ILE A 40 -7.70 -18.56 -4.79
C ILE A 40 -7.96 -17.28 -5.59
N THR A 41 -7.02 -16.33 -5.53
CA THR A 41 -7.05 -15.04 -6.23
C THR A 41 -6.50 -15.07 -7.66
N LEU A 42 -5.81 -16.16 -8.05
CA LEU A 42 -5.28 -16.33 -9.41
C LEU A 42 -6.40 -16.66 -10.40
N ARG A 43 -6.14 -16.50 -11.71
CA ARG A 43 -7.08 -16.93 -12.76
C ARG A 43 -7.43 -18.41 -12.60
N GLY A 44 -8.72 -18.72 -12.65
CA GLY A 44 -9.25 -20.06 -12.38
C GLY A 44 -9.52 -20.36 -10.90
N GLY A 45 -9.09 -19.49 -9.98
CA GLY A 45 -9.46 -19.52 -8.56
C GLY A 45 -10.81 -18.86 -8.29
N GLN A 46 -11.39 -19.11 -7.11
CA GLN A 46 -12.73 -18.61 -6.73
C GLN A 46 -12.84 -17.07 -6.73
N LEU A 47 -11.74 -16.38 -6.40
CA LEU A 47 -11.67 -14.92 -6.39
C LEU A 47 -10.94 -14.35 -7.63
N GLY A 48 -10.59 -15.20 -8.61
CA GLY A 48 -9.83 -14.81 -9.78
C GLY A 48 -10.48 -13.67 -10.57
N THR A 49 -11.78 -13.77 -10.84
CA THR A 49 -12.54 -12.74 -11.58
C THR A 49 -12.61 -11.41 -10.82
N LEU A 50 -12.71 -11.44 -9.48
CA LEU A 50 -12.71 -10.22 -8.66
C LEU A 50 -11.36 -9.50 -8.74
N TYR A 51 -10.28 -10.26 -8.87
CA TYR A 51 -8.91 -9.77 -8.97
C TYR A 51 -8.40 -9.74 -10.41
N GLU A 52 -9.28 -9.66 -11.42
CA GLU A 52 -8.86 -9.73 -12.82
C GLU A 52 -7.86 -8.61 -13.18
N LEU A 53 -7.99 -7.42 -12.59
CA LEU A 53 -7.01 -6.35 -12.77
C LEU A 53 -5.59 -6.74 -12.30
N TRP A 54 -5.47 -7.46 -11.18
CA TRP A 54 -4.20 -7.99 -10.69
C TRP A 54 -3.71 -9.17 -11.52
N ASN A 55 -4.64 -9.99 -12.04
CA ASN A 55 -4.30 -11.08 -12.94
C ASN A 55 -3.78 -10.58 -14.30
N VAL A 56 -4.29 -9.45 -14.81
CA VAL A 56 -3.71 -8.77 -15.97
C VAL A 56 -2.32 -8.22 -15.64
N TYR A 57 -2.12 -7.66 -14.45
CA TYR A 57 -0.80 -7.21 -14.01
C TYR A 57 0.20 -8.37 -13.89
N SER A 58 -0.23 -9.54 -13.42
CA SER A 58 0.64 -10.71 -13.25
C SER A 58 1.12 -11.34 -14.57
N ASP A 59 0.49 -11.00 -15.70
CA ASP A 59 1.00 -11.34 -17.04
C ASP A 59 2.30 -10.59 -17.38
N VAL A 60 2.51 -9.41 -16.78
CA VAL A 60 3.72 -8.60 -16.95
C VAL A 60 4.72 -8.90 -15.85
N ASP A 61 4.25 -8.94 -14.60
CA ASP A 61 5.06 -9.27 -13.43
C ASP A 61 4.88 -10.74 -13.03
N LEU A 62 5.73 -11.60 -13.58
CA LEU A 62 5.63 -13.05 -13.41
C LEU A 62 5.72 -13.51 -11.94
N ARG A 63 6.28 -12.70 -11.03
CA ARG A 63 6.32 -13.03 -9.60
C ARG A 63 4.92 -13.03 -8.99
N TYR A 64 4.02 -12.21 -9.53
CA TYR A 64 2.63 -12.17 -9.10
C TYR A 64 1.83 -13.39 -9.58
N ALA A 65 2.24 -14.01 -10.70
CA ALA A 65 1.63 -15.20 -11.27
C ALA A 65 2.05 -16.50 -10.55
N ASP A 66 3.26 -16.53 -9.97
CA ASP A 66 3.73 -17.68 -9.20
C ASP A 66 3.08 -17.73 -7.81
N LYS A 67 2.30 -18.78 -7.57
CA LYS A 67 1.66 -19.07 -6.29
C LYS A 67 2.66 -19.27 -5.13
N ASN A 68 3.90 -19.65 -5.44
CA ASN A 68 4.91 -20.01 -4.45
C ASN A 68 6.07 -19.00 -4.36
N ASP A 69 6.00 -17.86 -5.05
CA ASP A 69 7.09 -16.87 -4.99
C ASP A 69 7.22 -16.28 -3.57
N VAL A 70 8.32 -16.63 -2.92
CA VAL A 70 8.62 -16.27 -1.53
C VAL A 70 8.81 -14.76 -1.37
N VAL A 71 9.37 -14.09 -2.37
CA VAL A 71 9.66 -12.65 -2.30
C VAL A 71 8.36 -11.84 -2.31
N THR A 72 7.44 -12.14 -3.23
CA THR A 72 6.13 -11.48 -3.30
C THR A 72 5.31 -11.75 -2.06
N MET A 73 5.41 -12.95 -1.49
CA MET A 73 4.78 -13.24 -0.20
C MET A 73 5.41 -12.45 0.96
N ALA A 74 6.73 -12.32 0.99
CA ALA A 74 7.43 -11.57 2.02
C ALA A 74 7.13 -10.06 1.92
N THR A 75 7.13 -9.49 0.73
CA THR A 75 6.78 -8.08 0.51
C THR A 75 5.32 -7.80 0.87
N GLY A 76 4.40 -8.72 0.57
CA GLY A 76 3.00 -8.65 1.03
C GLY A 76 2.89 -8.57 2.56
N ARG A 77 3.65 -9.39 3.30
CA ARG A 77 3.65 -9.34 4.78
C ARG A 77 4.21 -8.02 5.32
N VAL A 78 5.28 -7.49 4.73
CA VAL A 78 5.84 -6.18 5.11
C VAL A 78 4.84 -5.05 4.84
N MET A 79 4.07 -5.16 3.76
CA MET A 79 3.05 -4.19 3.37
C MET A 79 1.86 -4.11 4.35
N ILE A 80 1.63 -5.13 5.19
CA ILE A 80 0.69 -5.03 6.32
C ILE A 80 1.11 -3.93 7.29
N ILE A 81 2.42 -3.76 7.54
CA ILE A 81 2.94 -2.70 8.42
C ILE A 81 2.64 -1.34 7.82
N GLU A 82 2.84 -1.16 6.51
CA GLU A 82 2.49 0.05 5.77
C GLU A 82 1.00 0.40 5.91
N ILE A 83 0.11 -0.59 5.72
CA ILE A 83 -1.34 -0.41 5.87
C ILE A 83 -1.68 0.09 7.29
N ILE A 84 -1.13 -0.56 8.32
CA ILE A 84 -1.36 -0.17 9.73
C ILE A 84 -0.85 1.26 9.98
N MET A 85 0.34 1.60 9.48
CA MET A 85 0.93 2.92 9.67
C MET A 85 0.15 4.02 8.93
N ASN A 86 -0.35 3.76 7.73
CA ASN A 86 -1.19 4.71 6.99
C ASN A 86 -2.52 4.96 7.72
N ILE A 87 -3.17 3.90 8.21
CA ILE A 87 -4.39 4.02 9.04
C ILE A 87 -4.10 4.81 10.31
N ALA A 88 -3.00 4.50 11.00
CA ALA A 88 -2.59 5.20 12.21
C ALA A 88 -2.34 6.70 11.94
N ALA A 89 -1.64 7.04 10.86
CA ALA A 89 -1.40 8.41 10.44
C ALA A 89 -2.70 9.17 10.14
N LEU A 90 -3.66 8.54 9.45
CA LEU A 90 -4.98 9.12 9.16
C LEU A 90 -5.80 9.35 10.43
N ILE A 91 -5.79 8.40 11.38
CA ILE A 91 -6.47 8.55 12.68
C ILE A 91 -5.83 9.69 13.49
N MET A 92 -4.49 9.75 13.52
CA MET A 92 -3.76 10.80 14.21
C MET A 92 -4.02 12.18 13.62
N ALA A 93 -4.13 12.30 12.29
CA ALA A 93 -4.46 13.55 11.61
C ALA A 93 -5.89 14.02 11.95
N ARG A 94 -6.86 13.10 12.02
CA ARG A 94 -8.24 13.42 12.46
C ARG A 94 -8.30 13.91 13.91
N ARG A 95 -7.36 13.48 14.75
CA ARG A 95 -7.21 13.89 16.16
C ARG A 95 -6.26 15.08 16.35
N ASP A 96 -5.86 15.74 15.26
CA ASP A 96 -4.95 16.90 15.28
C ASP A 96 -3.61 16.62 16.01
N SER A 97 -3.12 15.37 15.96
CA SER A 97 -1.89 14.94 16.62
C SER A 97 -0.64 15.41 15.88
N ARG A 98 0.34 15.94 16.62
CA ARG A 98 1.64 16.37 16.10
C ARG A 98 2.47 15.23 15.50
N HIS A 99 2.24 14.00 15.94
CA HIS A 99 2.98 12.82 15.49
C HIS A 99 2.52 12.33 14.11
N ALA A 100 1.37 12.78 13.61
CA ALA A 100 0.81 12.29 12.35
C ALA A 100 1.78 12.49 11.17
N VAL A 101 2.44 13.65 11.11
CA VAL A 101 3.42 13.98 10.06
C VAL A 101 4.61 13.03 10.10
N LEU A 102 5.16 12.79 11.28
CA LEU A 102 6.28 11.86 11.45
C LEU A 102 5.86 10.44 11.05
N THR A 103 4.69 9.97 11.47
CA THR A 103 4.20 8.63 11.10
C THR A 103 3.97 8.49 9.60
N ALA A 104 3.36 9.49 8.96
CA ALA A 104 3.15 9.48 7.50
C ALA A 104 4.48 9.49 6.74
N PHE A 105 5.46 10.27 7.20
CA PHE A 105 6.80 10.28 6.65
C PHE A 105 7.50 8.93 6.79
N THR A 106 7.52 8.36 7.99
CA THR A 106 8.15 7.06 8.25
C THR A 106 7.49 5.94 7.44
N SER A 107 6.15 5.94 7.35
CA SER A 107 5.42 5.01 6.49
C SER A 107 5.91 5.12 5.05
N SER A 108 5.94 6.35 4.50
CA SER A 108 6.39 6.62 3.13
C SER A 108 7.83 6.18 2.88
N ALA A 109 8.72 6.37 3.85
CA ALA A 109 10.12 5.90 3.78
C ALA A 109 10.20 4.37 3.74
N PHE A 110 9.36 3.66 4.50
CA PHE A 110 9.27 2.21 4.44
C PHE A 110 8.70 1.70 3.11
N VAL A 111 7.68 2.37 2.56
CA VAL A 111 7.16 2.07 1.21
C VAL A 111 8.27 2.19 0.18
N PHE A 112 9.01 3.31 0.21
CA PHE A 112 10.13 3.53 -0.70
C PHE A 112 11.16 2.39 -0.61
N TRP A 113 11.59 2.03 0.61
CA TRP A 113 12.59 1.00 0.79
C TRP A 113 12.10 -0.39 0.39
N LYS A 114 10.84 -0.73 0.70
CA LYS A 114 10.18 -1.96 0.25
C LYS A 114 10.18 -2.05 -1.28
N THR A 115 9.76 -0.99 -1.96
CA THR A 115 9.71 -0.95 -3.43
C THR A 115 11.11 -1.05 -4.03
N LEU A 116 12.09 -0.35 -3.46
CA LEU A 116 13.49 -0.46 -3.89
C LEU A 116 14.01 -1.89 -3.74
N LEU A 117 13.79 -2.52 -2.59
CA LEU A 117 14.18 -3.92 -2.34
C LEU A 117 13.51 -4.88 -3.32
N TYR A 118 12.21 -4.70 -3.59
CA TYR A 118 11.48 -5.51 -4.56
C TYR A 118 12.11 -5.42 -5.96
N MET A 119 12.43 -4.21 -6.42
CA MET A 119 13.06 -3.96 -7.72
C MET A 119 14.48 -4.53 -7.79
N VAL A 120 15.28 -4.42 -6.73
CA VAL A 120 16.63 -5.01 -6.68
C VAL A 120 16.56 -6.53 -6.73
N MET A 121 15.59 -7.14 -6.05
CA MET A 121 15.35 -8.58 -6.12
C MET A 121 14.73 -9.03 -7.45
N TYR A 122 14.33 -8.12 -8.32
CA TYR A 122 13.81 -8.41 -9.66
C TYR A 122 14.92 -8.72 -10.69
N ILE A 123 16.19 -8.67 -10.28
CA ILE A 123 17.31 -9.16 -11.11
C ILE A 123 17.19 -10.69 -11.19
N LYS A 124 16.62 -11.16 -12.31
CA LYS A 124 16.52 -12.58 -12.67
C LYS A 124 17.90 -13.24 -12.47
N PRO A 125 18.02 -14.36 -11.73
CA PRO A 125 19.25 -15.15 -11.78
C PRO A 125 19.55 -15.45 -13.26
N PRO A 126 20.81 -15.33 -13.71
CA PRO A 126 21.14 -15.72 -15.08
C PRO A 126 20.69 -17.17 -15.31
N PRO A 127 20.17 -17.51 -16.50
CA PRO A 127 19.92 -18.90 -16.83
C PRO A 127 21.24 -19.66 -16.68
N GLY A 128 21.31 -20.53 -15.67
CA GLY A 128 22.37 -21.51 -15.51
C GLY A 128 22.18 -22.63 -16.52
#